data_AF-A0A6L3MQJ1-F1
#
_entry.id   AF-A0A6L3MQJ1-F1
#
_cell.length_a   1.000
_cell.length_b   1.000
_cell.length_c   1.000
_cell.angle_alpha   90.00
_cell.angle_beta   90.00
_cell.angle_gamma   90.00
#
_symmetry.space_group_name_H-M   'P 1'
#
loop_
_entity.id
_entity.type
_entity.pdbx_description
1 polymer ?
#
loop_
_entity_poly.entity_id
_entity_poly.type
_entity_poly.pdbx_seq_one_letter_code
_entity_poly.pdbx_strand_id
1 'polypeptide(L)'
;MDSCIMHIGQRIRRLRRESRKTLLEVAAEANLSIGFLSQVERNLTGISISSLVNVANALNVPLGELIEQPRQAQPDSHQGSRESYALDRTQQHYERLSTTFDGSLINAVKVRMMEGYRSEWVAHGGDEFVYVLAGQVCYTVGKKDYPLSPGDSIHFDARKRHRVANVGDGPAELIVVGTLPLFDDSRSEFASASVEIMPPGSDTALRAGEPRVSRRLAAAQPVRNADPAPPTARKARNKAVDKAASGKRPVAAAAASKRATRAKQ
;
A
#
# COMPACT_ATOMS: atom_id res chain seq x y z
N MET A 1 -13.72 -3.03 -18.10
CA MET A 1 -13.04 -2.83 -16.79
C MET A 1 -12.96 -1.33 -16.44
N ASP A 2 -13.95 -0.51 -16.85
CA ASP A 2 -13.98 0.95 -16.59
C ASP A 2 -14.87 1.36 -15.41
N SER A 3 -15.49 0.38 -14.72
CA SER A 3 -16.55 0.64 -13.73
C SER A 3 -16.03 1.09 -12.36
N CYS A 4 -14.81 0.75 -11.94
CA CYS A 4 -14.36 1.06 -10.57
C CYS A 4 -14.12 2.55 -10.31
N ILE A 5 -13.67 3.30 -11.32
CA ILE A 5 -13.11 4.64 -11.11
C ILE A 5 -14.18 5.74 -11.18
N MET A 6 -15.29 5.54 -11.89
CA MET A 6 -16.45 6.44 -11.75
C MET A 6 -17.14 6.32 -10.39
N HIS A 7 -16.82 5.28 -9.61
CA HIS A 7 -17.60 4.92 -8.43
C HIS A 7 -17.07 5.52 -7.12
N ILE A 8 -15.77 5.80 -6.93
CA ILE A 8 -15.28 6.24 -5.60
C ILE A 8 -15.78 7.63 -5.24
N GLY A 9 -15.58 8.65 -6.09
CA GLY A 9 -16.08 9.99 -5.82
C GLY A 9 -17.61 10.03 -5.67
N GLN A 10 -18.32 9.25 -6.48
CA GLN A 10 -19.78 9.11 -6.39
C GLN A 10 -20.23 8.35 -5.12
N ARG A 11 -19.52 7.29 -4.70
CA ARG A 11 -19.75 6.56 -3.44
C ARG A 11 -19.56 7.48 -2.25
N ILE A 12 -18.45 8.23 -2.21
CA ILE A 12 -18.19 9.22 -1.16
C ILE A 12 -19.36 10.22 -1.10
N ARG A 13 -19.75 10.79 -2.24
CA ARG A 13 -20.86 11.75 -2.30
C ARG A 13 -22.20 11.16 -1.86
N ARG A 14 -22.49 9.91 -2.25
CA ARG A 14 -23.70 9.18 -1.87
C ARG A 14 -23.75 8.96 -0.35
N LEU A 15 -22.71 8.33 0.20
CA LEU A 15 -22.60 8.04 1.64
C LEU A 15 -22.63 9.31 2.47
N ARG A 16 -21.97 10.38 2.03
CA ARG A 16 -22.04 11.69 2.70
C ARG A 16 -23.48 12.21 2.80
N ARG A 17 -24.25 12.10 1.71
CA ARG A 17 -25.66 12.52 1.68
C ARG A 17 -26.54 11.64 2.56
N GLU A 18 -26.29 10.33 2.57
CA GLU A 18 -26.99 9.37 3.45
C GLU A 18 -26.70 9.67 4.93
N SER A 19 -25.46 10.01 5.27
CA SER A 19 -25.05 10.47 6.59
C SER A 19 -25.47 11.92 6.91
N ARG A 20 -26.18 12.60 5.99
CA ARG A 20 -26.64 13.99 6.10
C ARG A 20 -25.53 15.01 6.43
N LYS A 21 -24.29 14.73 6.04
CA LYS A 21 -23.15 15.63 6.26
C LYS A 21 -22.94 16.57 5.07
N THR A 22 -22.60 17.80 5.37
CA THR A 22 -22.10 18.78 4.41
C THR A 22 -20.68 18.41 3.96
N LEU A 23 -20.27 18.96 2.82
CA LEU A 23 -18.90 18.79 2.34
C LEU A 23 -17.86 19.37 3.32
N LEU A 24 -18.23 20.45 4.01
CA LEU A 24 -17.39 21.10 5.02
C LEU A 24 -17.15 20.19 6.23
N GLU A 25 -18.20 19.56 6.75
CA GLU A 25 -18.10 18.65 7.90
C GLU A 25 -17.20 17.46 7.60
N VAL A 26 -17.43 16.76 6.48
CA VAL A 26 -16.60 15.60 6.10
C VAL A 26 -15.15 16.01 5.83
N ALA A 27 -14.93 17.16 5.17
CA ALA A 27 -13.56 17.64 4.92
C ALA A 27 -12.83 17.96 6.24
N ALA A 28 -13.51 18.61 7.18
CA ALA A 28 -12.94 18.93 8.49
C ALA A 28 -12.61 17.67 9.30
N GLU A 29 -13.54 16.72 9.38
CA GLU A 29 -13.36 15.45 10.10
C GLU A 29 -12.28 14.56 9.44
N ALA A 30 -12.21 14.54 8.10
CA ALA A 30 -11.20 13.77 7.37
C ALA A 30 -9.82 14.47 7.32
N ASN A 31 -9.71 15.69 7.87
CA ASN A 31 -8.52 16.54 7.81
C ASN A 31 -8.04 16.82 6.37
N LEU A 32 -9.01 17.07 5.47
CA LEU A 32 -8.81 17.39 4.07
C LEU A 32 -9.30 18.80 3.76
N SER A 33 -8.79 19.40 2.68
CA SER A 33 -9.38 20.66 2.21
C SER A 33 -10.73 20.40 1.54
N ILE A 34 -11.69 21.28 1.78
CA ILE A 34 -13.02 21.24 1.15
C ILE A 34 -12.90 21.21 -0.38
N GLY A 35 -11.98 22.03 -0.91
CA GLY A 35 -11.70 22.08 -2.35
C GLY A 35 -11.22 20.75 -2.89
N PHE A 36 -10.28 20.09 -2.20
CA PHE A 36 -9.81 18.76 -2.58
C PHE A 36 -10.94 17.72 -2.55
N LEU A 37 -11.70 17.63 -1.45
CA LEU A 37 -12.82 16.69 -1.34
C LEU A 37 -13.88 16.94 -2.43
N SER A 38 -14.14 18.21 -2.77
CA SER A 38 -15.02 18.57 -3.90
C SER A 38 -14.52 18.04 -5.24
N GLN A 39 -13.21 18.09 -5.49
CA GLN A 39 -12.62 17.57 -6.72
C GLN A 39 -12.68 16.04 -6.74
N VAL A 40 -12.44 15.39 -5.61
CA VAL A 40 -12.56 13.93 -5.44
C VAL A 40 -14.00 13.47 -5.71
N GLU A 41 -15.03 14.09 -5.12
CA GLU A 41 -16.44 13.74 -5.36
C GLU A 41 -16.88 13.92 -6.83
N ARG A 42 -16.16 14.74 -7.59
CA ARG A 42 -16.38 14.97 -9.02
C ARG A 42 -15.46 14.13 -9.91
N ASN A 43 -14.65 13.25 -9.34
CA ASN A 43 -13.64 12.43 -10.03
C ASN A 43 -12.64 13.27 -10.85
N LEU A 44 -12.32 14.47 -10.38
CA LEU A 44 -11.38 15.39 -11.03
C LEU A 44 -9.94 15.23 -10.52
N THR A 45 -9.76 14.56 -9.39
CA THR A 45 -8.45 14.19 -8.83
C THR A 45 -8.54 12.84 -8.13
N GLY A 46 -7.43 12.11 -8.08
CA GLY A 46 -7.29 10.92 -7.23
C GLY A 46 -7.23 11.29 -5.74
N ILE A 47 -7.33 10.26 -4.89
CA ILE A 47 -7.19 10.33 -3.44
C ILE A 47 -6.29 9.18 -2.98
N SER A 48 -5.38 9.44 -2.04
CA SER A 48 -4.57 8.38 -1.45
C SER A 48 -5.41 7.44 -0.57
N ILE A 49 -4.94 6.19 -0.39
CA ILE A 49 -5.61 5.22 0.48
C ILE A 49 -5.75 5.73 1.91
N SER A 50 -4.74 6.44 2.42
CA SER A 50 -4.75 7.00 3.78
C SER A 50 -5.82 8.08 3.95
N SER A 51 -5.97 8.98 2.97
CA SER A 51 -7.04 9.97 2.99
C SER A 51 -8.42 9.35 2.80
N LEU A 52 -8.51 8.27 2.02
CA LEU A 52 -9.77 7.55 1.85
C LEU A 52 -10.22 6.87 3.16
N VAL A 53 -9.29 6.34 3.96
CA VAL A 53 -9.56 5.87 5.33
C VAL A 53 -10.11 7.00 6.20
N ASN A 54 -9.49 8.18 6.15
CA ASN A 54 -9.99 9.34 6.90
C ASN A 54 -11.42 9.72 6.48
N VAL A 55 -11.73 9.67 5.18
CA VAL A 55 -13.09 9.90 4.68
C VAL A 55 -14.06 8.81 5.15
N ALA A 56 -13.67 7.54 5.13
CA ALA A 56 -14.48 6.44 5.65
C ALA A 56 -14.82 6.64 7.14
N ASN A 57 -13.81 7.00 7.94
CA ASN A 57 -13.97 7.32 9.35
C ASN A 57 -14.90 8.52 9.58
N ALA A 58 -14.73 9.61 8.81
CA ALA A 58 -15.60 10.79 8.86
C ALA A 58 -17.05 10.46 8.46
N LEU A 59 -17.26 9.47 7.59
CA LEU A 59 -18.58 9.01 7.19
C LEU A 59 -19.15 7.92 8.12
N ASN A 60 -18.34 7.44 9.08
CA ASN A 60 -18.64 6.33 9.98
C ASN A 60 -19.01 5.04 9.23
N VAL A 61 -18.25 4.73 8.18
CA VAL A 61 -18.40 3.52 7.36
C VAL A 61 -17.06 2.78 7.27
N PRO A 62 -17.05 1.45 7.10
CA PRO A 62 -15.81 0.73 6.84
C PRO A 62 -15.23 1.13 5.47
N LEU A 63 -13.91 1.05 5.32
CA LEU A 63 -13.23 1.37 4.06
C LEU A 63 -13.77 0.54 2.87
N GLY A 64 -14.18 -0.71 3.15
CA GLY A 64 -14.78 -1.62 2.18
C GLY A 64 -16.06 -1.11 1.48
N GLU A 65 -16.78 -0.16 2.08
CA GLU A 65 -17.94 0.49 1.45
C GLU A 65 -17.53 1.47 0.33
N LEU A 66 -16.30 1.98 0.40
CA LEU A 66 -15.73 2.89 -0.59
C LEU A 66 -15.01 2.13 -1.70
N ILE A 67 -14.23 1.11 -1.33
CA ILE A 67 -13.37 0.36 -2.25
C ILE A 67 -13.42 -1.13 -1.99
N GLU A 68 -13.29 -1.90 -3.07
CA GLU A 68 -13.09 -3.34 -3.00
C GLU A 68 -11.59 -3.61 -2.98
N GLN A 69 -11.12 -4.35 -1.96
CA GLN A 69 -9.72 -4.71 -1.79
C GLN A 69 -9.58 -6.24 -1.81
N PRO A 70 -8.52 -6.76 -2.45
CA PRO A 70 -8.23 -8.19 -2.41
C PRO A 70 -8.00 -8.66 -0.97
N ARG A 71 -8.59 -9.82 -0.63
CA ARG A 71 -8.34 -10.48 0.65
C ARG A 71 -7.04 -11.27 0.60
N GLN A 72 -6.34 -11.33 1.73
CA GLN A 72 -5.16 -12.17 1.91
C GLN A 72 -5.42 -13.13 3.06
N ALA A 73 -5.91 -14.33 2.75
CA ALA A 73 -6.28 -15.33 3.74
C ALA A 73 -5.07 -16.09 4.33
N GLN A 74 -4.01 -16.24 3.53
CA GLN A 74 -2.83 -17.02 3.92
C GLN A 74 -1.70 -16.11 4.43
N PRO A 75 -0.92 -16.57 5.44
CA PRO A 75 0.17 -15.79 6.01
C PRO A 75 1.30 -15.51 5.01
N ASP A 76 1.47 -16.35 3.99
CA ASP A 76 2.45 -16.18 2.93
C ASP A 76 1.89 -15.42 1.72
N SER A 77 2.72 -14.56 1.13
CA SER A 77 2.36 -13.71 -0.01
C SER A 77 3.45 -13.75 -1.08
N HIS A 78 3.10 -14.22 -2.29
CA HIS A 78 4.07 -14.45 -3.37
C HIS A 78 3.99 -13.40 -4.47
N GLN A 79 5.14 -12.94 -4.97
CA GLN A 79 5.22 -12.05 -6.11
C GLN A 79 4.56 -12.71 -7.34
N GLY A 80 3.74 -11.95 -8.08
CA GLY A 80 3.04 -12.43 -9.28
C GLY A 80 1.75 -13.21 -9.01
N SER A 81 1.46 -13.57 -7.75
CA SER A 81 0.17 -14.15 -7.36
C SER A 81 -0.76 -13.15 -6.66
N ARG A 82 -0.26 -11.96 -6.33
CA ARG A 82 -1.03 -10.90 -5.68
C ARG A 82 -1.95 -10.23 -6.68
N GLU A 83 -3.19 -10.01 -6.28
CA GLU A 83 -4.11 -9.17 -7.05
C GLU A 83 -3.75 -7.69 -6.84
N SER A 84 -3.57 -6.98 -7.94
CA SER A 84 -3.28 -5.54 -7.92
C SER A 84 -4.58 -4.74 -8.01
N TYR A 85 -4.70 -3.70 -7.20
CA TYR A 85 -5.83 -2.77 -7.23
C TYR A 85 -5.36 -1.31 -7.26
N ALA A 86 -6.22 -0.40 -7.70
CA ALA A 86 -5.94 1.03 -7.79
C ALA A 86 -7.15 1.85 -7.35
N LEU A 87 -6.89 3.03 -6.77
CA LEU A 87 -7.93 3.98 -6.34
C LEU A 87 -8.31 4.99 -7.43
N ASP A 88 -7.48 5.11 -8.47
CA ASP A 88 -7.68 6.05 -9.55
C ASP A 88 -7.27 5.48 -10.92
N ARG A 89 -7.36 6.32 -11.94
CA ARG A 89 -7.10 5.98 -13.34
C ARG A 89 -5.62 5.74 -13.65
N THR A 90 -4.92 4.87 -12.91
CA THR A 90 -3.57 4.32 -13.23
C THR A 90 -2.35 4.98 -12.62
N GLN A 91 -2.48 5.96 -11.72
CA GLN A 91 -1.29 6.66 -11.20
C GLN A 91 -0.66 5.92 -10.01
N GLN A 92 -1.45 5.14 -9.28
CA GLN A 92 -0.98 4.38 -8.12
C GLN A 92 -1.65 3.01 -8.01
N HIS A 93 -0.83 1.98 -7.88
CA HIS A 93 -1.26 0.59 -7.74
C HIS A 93 -0.79 0.01 -6.42
N TYR A 94 -1.61 -0.87 -5.85
CA TYR A 94 -1.39 -1.51 -4.57
C TYR A 94 -1.43 -3.03 -4.72
N GLU A 95 -0.57 -3.72 -3.99
CA GLU A 95 -0.63 -5.16 -3.76
C GLU A 95 -0.54 -5.39 -2.24
N ARG A 96 -1.50 -6.13 -1.68
CA ARG A 96 -1.51 -6.43 -0.24
C ARG A 96 -0.39 -7.42 0.12
N LEU A 97 0.33 -7.14 1.21
CA LEU A 97 1.42 -7.98 1.72
C LEU A 97 1.11 -8.62 3.08
N SER A 98 0.23 -8.02 3.88
CA SER A 98 -0.12 -8.52 5.22
C SER A 98 -1.46 -9.26 5.25
N THR A 99 -1.58 -10.23 6.15
CA THR A 99 -2.86 -10.81 6.60
C THR A 99 -3.50 -9.94 7.69
N THR A 100 -4.76 -10.25 8.04
CA THR A 100 -5.47 -9.66 9.17
C THR A 100 -5.90 -10.76 10.15
N PHE A 101 -5.75 -10.51 11.44
CA PHE A 101 -6.16 -11.38 12.54
C PHE A 101 -6.30 -10.53 13.81
N ASP A 102 -6.96 -11.07 14.84
CA ASP A 102 -7.20 -10.33 16.08
C ASP A 102 -5.90 -9.88 16.75
N GLY A 103 -5.86 -8.62 17.19
CA GLY A 103 -4.66 -7.97 17.74
C GLY A 103 -3.57 -7.58 16.72
N SER A 104 -3.72 -7.89 15.42
CA SER A 104 -2.77 -7.42 14.41
C SER A 104 -2.88 -5.90 14.21
N LEU A 105 -1.75 -5.21 14.38
CA LEU A 105 -1.66 -3.77 14.14
C LEU A 105 -1.04 -3.45 12.79
N ILE A 106 -0.41 -4.42 12.12
CA ILE A 106 0.41 -4.17 10.93
C ILE A 106 -0.43 -4.30 9.66
N ASN A 107 -0.38 -3.25 8.84
CA ASN A 107 -0.91 -3.22 7.49
C ASN A 107 0.26 -2.97 6.54
N ALA A 108 0.56 -3.93 5.67
CA ALA A 108 1.65 -3.85 4.72
C ALA A 108 1.13 -3.96 3.28
N VAL A 109 1.58 -3.03 2.43
CA VAL A 109 1.26 -2.98 1.01
C VAL A 109 2.52 -2.70 0.20
N LYS A 110 2.63 -3.34 -0.97
CA LYS A 110 3.54 -2.90 -2.01
C LYS A 110 2.81 -1.85 -2.83
N VAL A 111 3.46 -0.71 -3.04
CA VAL A 111 2.88 0.43 -3.75
C VAL A 111 3.73 0.72 -4.98
N ARG A 112 3.10 0.85 -6.14
CA ARG A 112 3.73 1.31 -7.36
C ARG A 112 3.13 2.66 -7.74
N MET A 113 3.97 3.69 -7.80
CA MET A 113 3.59 5.05 -8.18
C MET A 113 4.15 5.36 -9.56
N MET A 114 3.30 5.82 -10.47
CA MET A 114 3.74 6.22 -11.81
C MET A 114 4.50 7.54 -11.78
N GLU A 115 5.21 7.83 -12.87
CA GLU A 115 5.92 9.10 -13.04
C GLU A 115 4.97 10.28 -12.86
N GLY A 116 5.43 11.32 -12.16
CA GLY A 116 4.64 12.52 -11.89
C GLY A 116 3.59 12.39 -10.79
N TYR A 117 3.39 11.18 -10.22
CA TYR A 117 2.46 11.00 -9.11
C TYR A 117 2.84 11.86 -7.91
N ARG A 118 1.83 12.50 -7.31
CA ARG A 118 1.96 13.27 -6.07
C ARG A 118 0.68 13.11 -5.25
N SER A 119 0.83 12.69 -4.01
CA SER A 119 -0.29 12.63 -3.08
C SER A 119 -0.65 14.03 -2.57
N GLU A 120 -1.90 14.17 -2.14
CA GLU A 120 -2.31 15.24 -1.25
C GLU A 120 -1.57 15.18 0.10
N TRP A 121 -1.71 16.24 0.86
CA TRP A 121 -1.27 16.26 2.25
C TRP A 121 -2.27 15.52 3.13
N VAL A 122 -1.77 14.59 3.92
CA VAL A 122 -2.55 13.78 4.85
C VAL A 122 -1.91 13.74 6.22
N ALA A 123 -2.69 13.44 7.25
CA ALA A 123 -2.23 13.02 8.56
C ALA A 123 -3.21 11.98 9.09
N HIS A 124 -2.68 10.95 9.75
CA HIS A 124 -3.50 9.90 10.34
C HIS A 124 -2.85 9.31 11.59
N GLY A 125 -3.61 8.54 12.35
CA GLY A 125 -3.07 7.87 13.54
C GLY A 125 -2.03 6.81 13.17
N GLY A 126 -1.11 6.57 14.10
CA GLY A 126 -0.15 5.47 14.01
C GLY A 126 1.21 5.84 13.42
N ASP A 127 1.92 4.79 13.03
CA ASP A 127 3.28 4.85 12.50
C ASP A 127 3.25 4.46 11.02
N GLU A 128 4.14 5.05 10.23
CA GLU A 128 4.37 4.66 8.84
C GLU A 128 5.86 4.43 8.59
N PHE A 129 6.19 3.22 8.17
CA PHE A 129 7.49 2.79 7.69
C PHE A 129 7.42 2.56 6.18
N VAL A 130 8.40 3.09 5.46
CA VAL A 130 8.48 2.97 4.00
C VAL A 130 9.87 2.51 3.62
N TYR A 131 9.96 1.58 2.67
CA TYR A 131 11.20 1.09 2.09
C TYR A 131 11.13 1.18 0.57
N VAL A 132 12.13 1.79 -0.07
CA VAL A 132 12.14 1.99 -1.52
C VAL A 132 12.76 0.78 -2.21
N LEU A 133 12.00 0.13 -3.10
CA LEU A 133 12.44 -1.00 -3.91
C LEU A 133 13.05 -0.54 -5.24
N ALA A 134 12.44 0.46 -5.89
CA ALA A 134 12.85 0.98 -7.19
C ALA A 134 12.38 2.43 -7.39
N GLY A 135 13.02 3.16 -8.31
CA GLY A 135 12.69 4.55 -8.62
C GLY A 135 13.16 5.54 -7.55
N GLN A 136 12.64 6.77 -7.59
CA GLN A 136 13.00 7.85 -6.66
C GLN A 136 11.75 8.54 -6.15
N VAL A 137 11.62 8.66 -4.84
CA VAL A 137 10.51 9.36 -4.20
C VAL A 137 11.00 10.43 -3.25
N CYS A 138 10.16 11.42 -2.98
CA CYS A 138 10.39 12.39 -1.93
C CYS A 138 9.19 12.39 -0.99
N TYR A 139 9.44 12.02 0.27
CA TYR A 139 8.49 12.23 1.35
C TYR A 139 8.69 13.61 1.94
N THR A 140 7.63 14.43 1.99
CA THR A 140 7.64 15.64 2.80
C THR A 140 6.93 15.32 4.11
N VAL A 141 7.61 15.46 5.26
CA VAL A 141 7.01 15.30 6.60
C VAL A 141 7.13 16.62 7.35
N GLY A 142 5.99 17.22 7.67
CA GLY A 142 5.88 18.56 8.22
C GLY A 142 6.44 19.61 7.25
N LYS A 143 7.65 20.11 7.52
CA LYS A 143 8.33 21.15 6.72
C LYS A 143 9.63 20.65 6.08
N LYS A 144 9.95 19.36 6.21
CA LYS A 144 11.21 18.79 5.75
C LYS A 144 10.96 17.77 4.65
N ASP A 145 11.75 17.88 3.60
CA ASP A 145 11.78 16.93 2.50
C ASP A 145 12.84 15.85 2.75
N TYR A 146 12.48 14.63 2.39
CA TYR A 146 13.29 13.43 2.52
C TYR A 146 13.30 12.74 1.15
N PRO A 147 14.27 13.06 0.28
CA PRO A 147 14.47 12.31 -0.96
C PRO A 147 15.01 10.93 -0.62
N LEU A 148 14.44 9.89 -1.24
CA LEU A 148 14.76 8.49 -0.99
C LEU A 148 14.98 7.78 -2.34
N SER A 149 16.02 6.95 -2.38
CA SER A 149 16.41 6.11 -3.51
C SER A 149 16.30 4.63 -3.13
N PRO A 150 16.44 3.69 -4.08
CA PRO A 150 16.31 2.26 -3.79
C PRO A 150 17.27 1.82 -2.68
N GLY A 151 16.74 1.11 -1.69
CA GLY A 151 17.46 0.70 -0.48
C GLY A 151 17.28 1.64 0.72
N ASP A 152 16.79 2.86 0.50
CA ASP A 152 16.50 3.80 1.59
C ASP A 152 15.16 3.50 2.26
N SER A 153 15.01 3.99 3.50
CA SER A 153 13.77 3.90 4.25
C SER A 153 13.50 5.17 5.06
N ILE A 154 12.24 5.34 5.43
CA ILE A 154 11.80 6.36 6.37
C ILE A 154 10.77 5.75 7.34
N HIS A 155 10.88 6.12 8.61
CA HIS A 155 9.91 5.79 9.64
C HIS A 155 9.53 7.06 10.38
N PHE A 156 8.23 7.34 10.50
CA PHE A 156 7.76 8.55 11.15
C PHE A 156 6.39 8.38 11.79
N ASP A 157 6.10 9.25 12.76
CA ASP A 157 4.78 9.44 13.34
C ASP A 157 3.83 10.02 12.29
N ALA A 158 2.87 9.22 11.84
CA ALA A 158 1.97 9.55 10.73
C ALA A 158 0.93 10.64 11.10
N ARG A 159 0.86 11.04 12.38
CA ARG A 159 0.07 12.21 12.83
C ARG A 159 0.67 13.51 12.34
N LYS A 160 1.96 13.53 12.00
CA LYS A 160 2.58 14.66 11.32
C LYS A 160 2.07 14.71 9.90
N ARG A 161 1.62 15.90 9.46
CA ARG A 161 1.21 16.11 8.07
C ARG A 161 2.32 15.69 7.13
N HIS A 162 2.01 14.81 6.19
CA HIS A 162 2.96 14.27 5.24
C HIS A 162 2.34 14.08 3.86
N ARG A 163 3.21 13.87 2.87
CA ARG A 163 2.85 13.52 1.49
C ARG A 163 4.04 12.83 0.82
N VAL A 164 3.77 12.17 -0.29
CA VAL A 164 4.79 11.55 -1.14
C VAL A 164 4.65 12.02 -2.58
N ALA A 165 5.79 12.19 -3.26
CA ALA A 165 5.84 12.42 -4.69
C ALA A 165 6.85 11.47 -5.33
N ASN A 166 6.51 10.92 -6.50
CA ASN A 166 7.49 10.32 -7.39
C ASN A 166 8.24 11.47 -8.08
N VAL A 167 9.55 11.53 -7.85
CA VAL A 167 10.43 12.61 -8.36
C VAL A 167 11.43 12.11 -9.40
N GLY A 168 11.38 10.82 -9.75
CA GLY A 168 12.19 10.22 -10.81
C GLY A 168 11.46 10.17 -12.15
N ASP A 169 12.22 9.77 -13.18
CA ASP A 169 11.79 9.74 -14.58
C ASP A 169 11.11 8.40 -14.98
N GLY A 170 10.41 7.77 -14.04
CA GLY A 170 9.78 6.47 -14.24
C GLY A 170 9.03 5.97 -13.00
N PRO A 171 8.44 4.76 -13.03
CA PRO A 171 7.70 4.23 -11.89
C PRO A 171 8.59 4.02 -10.66
N ALA A 172 8.06 4.37 -9.49
CA ALA A 172 8.67 4.05 -8.20
C ALA A 172 7.91 2.90 -7.52
N GLU A 173 8.64 2.00 -6.86
CA GLU A 173 8.07 0.88 -6.10
C GLU A 173 8.52 0.95 -4.64
N LEU A 174 7.56 0.79 -3.74
CA LEU A 174 7.73 0.95 -2.30
C LEU A 174 7.10 -0.23 -1.56
N ILE A 175 7.66 -0.59 -0.41
CA ILE A 175 6.92 -1.29 0.64
C ILE A 175 6.51 -0.23 1.65
N VAL A 176 5.20 -0.14 1.93
CA VAL A 176 4.65 0.70 2.98
C VAL A 176 4.07 -0.21 4.05
N VAL A 177 4.49 0.00 5.28
CA VAL A 177 4.04 -0.72 6.47
C VAL A 177 3.56 0.31 7.47
N GLY A 178 2.33 0.19 7.95
CA GLY A 178 1.81 1.11 8.94
C GLY A 178 0.75 0.51 9.82
N THR A 179 0.28 1.29 10.78
CA THR A 179 -0.76 0.89 11.73
C THR A 179 -2.14 1.50 11.46
N LEU A 180 -2.27 2.25 10.36
CA LEU A 180 -3.55 2.69 9.85
C LEU A 180 -4.36 1.46 9.40
N PRO A 181 -5.60 1.25 9.86
CA PRO A 181 -6.42 0.10 9.45
C PRO A 181 -6.81 0.24 7.98
N LEU A 182 -6.05 -0.44 7.11
CA LEU A 182 -6.26 -0.43 5.66
C LEU A 182 -7.19 -1.56 5.19
N PHE A 183 -7.45 -2.55 6.03
CA PHE A 183 -8.21 -3.74 5.69
C PHE A 183 -9.24 -4.03 6.78
N ASP A 184 -10.47 -4.30 6.38
CA ASP A 184 -11.54 -4.75 7.27
C ASP A 184 -12.13 -6.06 6.75
N ASP A 185 -11.33 -7.12 6.86
CA ASP A 185 -11.76 -8.47 6.47
C ASP A 185 -12.80 -9.05 7.45
N SER A 186 -12.88 -8.49 8.66
CA SER A 186 -13.74 -8.98 9.75
C SER A 186 -15.24 -8.83 9.49
N ARG A 187 -15.63 -7.88 8.64
CA ARG A 187 -17.05 -7.58 8.36
C ARG A 187 -17.55 -8.09 7.02
N SER A 188 -16.67 -8.61 6.18
CA SER A 188 -17.01 -9.03 4.83
C SER A 188 -17.50 -10.50 4.75
N GLU A 189 -17.61 -11.21 5.88
CA GLU A 189 -18.26 -12.54 5.92
C GLU A 189 -19.76 -12.48 5.59
N PHE A 190 -20.42 -11.33 5.72
CA PHE A 190 -21.86 -11.17 5.47
C PHE A 190 -22.29 -11.04 4.00
N ALA A 191 -21.38 -11.13 3.04
CA ALA A 191 -21.72 -11.00 1.61
C ALA A 191 -21.61 -12.28 0.78
N SER A 192 -21.30 -13.44 1.38
CA SER A 192 -21.21 -14.70 0.60
C SER A 192 -21.52 -15.93 1.43
N ALA A 193 -22.77 -16.09 1.86
CA ALA A 193 -23.36 -17.39 2.20
C ALA A 193 -24.89 -17.33 2.26
N SER A 194 -25.53 -17.19 1.11
CA SER A 194 -26.89 -17.73 0.92
C SER A 194 -26.78 -18.92 -0.02
N VAL A 195 -26.20 -20.00 0.51
CA VAL A 195 -26.49 -21.34 -0.01
C VAL A 195 -27.45 -21.94 1.00
N GLU A 196 -28.73 -21.96 0.63
CA GLU A 196 -29.76 -22.63 1.41
C GLU A 196 -29.37 -24.10 1.63
N ILE A 197 -29.39 -24.50 2.89
CA ILE A 197 -29.26 -25.90 3.29
C ILE A 197 -30.58 -26.59 2.93
N MET A 198 -30.56 -27.50 1.95
CA MET A 198 -31.67 -28.40 1.69
C MET A 198 -31.60 -29.60 2.67
N PRO A 199 -32.67 -29.94 3.40
CA PRO A 199 -32.66 -31.08 4.32
C PRO A 199 -32.70 -32.41 3.54
N PRO A 200 -32.23 -33.52 4.13
CA PRO A 200 -32.07 -34.78 3.44
C PRO A 200 -33.43 -35.40 3.13
N GLY A 201 -33.62 -35.78 1.86
CA GLY A 201 -34.77 -36.56 1.41
C GLY A 201 -34.78 -37.94 2.06
N SER A 202 -35.93 -38.29 2.61
CA SER A 202 -36.29 -39.63 3.03
C SER A 202 -36.29 -40.58 1.84
N ASP A 203 -35.48 -41.63 1.88
CA ASP A 203 -35.83 -42.86 1.17
C ASP A 203 -35.49 -44.09 2.02
N THR A 204 -36.56 -44.82 2.31
CA THR A 204 -36.56 -46.12 2.99
C THR A 204 -36.48 -47.21 1.94
N ALA A 205 -35.38 -47.96 1.87
CA ALA A 205 -35.41 -49.34 1.38
C ALA A 205 -34.13 -50.14 1.73
N LEU A 206 -34.36 -51.13 2.60
CA LEU A 206 -33.64 -52.40 2.83
C LEU A 206 -32.46 -52.74 1.88
N ARG A 207 -31.34 -53.23 2.45
CA ARG A 207 -31.05 -54.68 2.59
C ARG A 207 -29.73 -54.96 3.32
N ALA A 208 -29.73 -56.13 3.97
CA ALA A 208 -28.74 -56.66 4.90
C ALA A 208 -27.47 -57.21 4.24
N GLY A 209 -26.39 -57.29 5.02
CA GLY A 209 -25.29 -58.24 4.77
C GLY A 209 -23.89 -57.76 5.13
N GLU A 210 -23.52 -57.83 6.40
CA GLU A 210 -22.14 -58.15 6.80
C GLU A 210 -22.10 -59.69 7.05
N PRO A 211 -20.97 -60.41 6.85
CA PRO A 211 -19.75 -60.10 7.62
C PRO A 211 -18.38 -60.56 7.05
N ARG A 212 -17.34 -60.25 7.86
CA ARG A 212 -16.05 -60.94 8.08
C ARG A 212 -14.79 -60.49 7.31
N VAL A 213 -13.96 -59.75 8.06
CA VAL A 213 -12.54 -60.02 8.43
C VAL A 213 -11.73 -60.95 7.51
N SER A 214 -10.65 -60.43 6.93
CA SER A 214 -9.37 -61.14 6.99
C SER A 214 -8.15 -60.20 7.02
N ARG A 215 -7.25 -60.58 7.91
CA ARG A 215 -5.98 -60.03 8.36
C ARG A 215 -4.89 -60.18 7.30
N ARG A 216 -4.06 -59.16 7.06
CA ARG A 216 -2.60 -59.34 6.99
C ARG A 216 -1.82 -58.03 7.18
N LEU A 217 -0.99 -58.06 8.22
CA LEU A 217 0.18 -57.22 8.47
C LEU A 217 1.31 -57.56 7.48
N ALA A 218 2.05 -56.54 7.04
CA ALA A 218 3.50 -56.54 6.88
C ALA A 218 3.94 -55.06 6.83
N ALA A 219 4.45 -54.51 7.94
CA ALA A 219 5.84 -54.54 8.38
C ALA A 219 6.70 -53.48 7.67
N ALA A 220 7.39 -52.70 8.51
CA ALA A 220 7.99 -51.44 8.21
C ALA A 220 9.52 -51.53 8.07
N GLN A 221 10.06 -50.58 7.28
CA GLN A 221 11.37 -49.89 7.42
C GLN A 221 12.67 -50.70 7.21
N PRO A 222 13.86 -50.04 7.20
CA PRO A 222 14.24 -48.66 6.83
C PRO A 222 15.30 -48.70 5.69
N VAL A 223 16.04 -47.63 5.31
CA VAL A 223 17.47 -47.47 5.67
C VAL A 223 18.06 -46.20 5.01
N ARG A 224 18.49 -45.27 5.88
CA ARG A 224 19.72 -44.44 5.93
C ARG A 224 20.01 -43.30 4.93
N ASN A 225 19.96 -42.09 5.50
CA ASN A 225 21.00 -41.04 5.58
C ASN A 225 22.30 -41.23 4.79
N ALA A 226 22.65 -40.22 4.00
CA ALA A 226 24.03 -39.70 3.89
C ALA A 226 24.03 -38.29 3.24
N ASP A 227 24.37 -37.29 4.04
CA ASP A 227 25.19 -36.13 3.64
C ASP A 227 26.31 -36.09 4.68
N PRO A 228 27.58 -35.80 4.31
CA PRO A 228 27.97 -34.40 4.32
C PRO A 228 29.12 -33.97 3.37
N ALA A 229 29.15 -32.66 3.13
CA ALA A 229 30.29 -31.73 3.21
C ALA A 229 30.76 -31.02 1.90
N PRO A 230 30.95 -29.69 1.94
CA PRO A 230 31.52 -28.84 0.87
C PRO A 230 33.05 -28.74 1.01
N PRO A 231 33.82 -28.18 0.03
CA PRO A 231 34.09 -26.73 0.03
C PRO A 231 34.44 -26.13 -1.36
N THR A 232 34.40 -24.80 -1.50
CA THR A 232 35.61 -23.98 -1.79
C THR A 232 35.26 -22.51 -2.07
N ALA A 233 35.79 -21.64 -1.21
CA ALA A 233 35.91 -20.22 -1.43
C ALA A 233 37.03 -19.93 -2.46
N ARG A 234 36.81 -18.96 -3.35
CA ARG A 234 37.90 -18.36 -4.15
C ARG A 234 37.95 -16.84 -3.97
N LYS A 235 38.95 -16.46 -3.17
CA LYS A 235 39.74 -15.22 -3.06
C LYS A 235 39.36 -14.00 -3.91
N ALA A 236 39.25 -12.89 -3.18
CA ALA A 236 39.54 -11.53 -3.61
C ALA A 236 40.96 -11.35 -4.21
N ARG A 237 41.09 -10.38 -5.12
CA ARG A 237 42.36 -9.69 -5.41
C ARG A 237 42.13 -8.22 -5.77
N ASN A 238 42.79 -7.36 -5.00
CA ASN A 238 42.98 -5.92 -5.17
C ASN A 238 43.87 -5.55 -6.38
N LYS A 239 43.72 -4.31 -6.88
CA LYS A 239 44.76 -3.24 -7.03
C LYS A 239 44.18 -2.12 -7.92
N ALA A 240 44.11 -0.85 -7.50
CA ALA A 240 45.13 0.21 -7.31
C ALA A 240 44.78 1.34 -8.31
N VAL A 241 44.33 2.51 -7.85
CA VAL A 241 45.12 3.74 -7.57
C VAL A 241 45.95 4.21 -8.76
N ASP A 242 45.60 5.38 -9.30
CA ASP A 242 46.58 6.38 -9.71
C ASP A 242 46.06 7.81 -9.51
N LYS A 243 47.01 8.69 -9.18
CA LYS A 243 46.86 10.02 -8.58
C LYS A 243 47.88 10.94 -9.25
N ALA A 244 47.48 12.10 -9.80
CA ALA A 244 48.32 13.29 -10.03
C ALA A 244 47.47 14.42 -10.65
N ALA A 245 47.25 15.55 -9.95
CA ALA A 245 48.09 16.76 -9.85
C ALA A 245 47.86 17.70 -11.06
N SER A 246 47.19 18.85 -10.92
CA SER A 246 47.59 20.15 -10.33
C SER A 246 47.83 21.20 -11.42
N GLY A 247 47.15 22.35 -11.34
CA GLY A 247 47.42 23.51 -12.21
C GLY A 247 46.68 24.76 -11.71
N LYS A 248 47.44 25.83 -11.43
CA LYS A 248 47.03 27.08 -10.76
C LYS A 248 46.31 28.08 -11.70
N ARG A 249 45.38 28.86 -11.09
CA ARG A 249 44.87 30.26 -11.30
C ARG A 249 45.67 31.24 -12.22
N PRO A 250 45.19 32.48 -12.54
CA PRO A 250 43.86 33.16 -12.37
C PRO A 250 43.41 34.09 -13.57
N VAL A 251 42.30 34.86 -13.39
CA VAL A 251 42.08 36.32 -13.70
C VAL A 251 40.80 36.72 -14.50
N ALA A 252 39.90 37.44 -13.79
CA ALA A 252 39.09 38.65 -14.07
C ALA A 252 37.88 38.79 -15.04
N ALA A 253 36.96 39.65 -14.53
CA ALA A 253 36.08 40.67 -15.16
C ALA A 253 34.71 40.23 -15.74
N ALA A 254 33.58 40.60 -15.12
CA ALA A 254 32.75 41.82 -15.31
C ALA A 254 31.45 41.42 -16.06
N ALA A 255 30.22 41.96 -15.93
CA ALA A 255 29.58 43.09 -15.24
C ALA A 255 28.03 42.89 -15.26
N ALA A 256 27.29 43.91 -14.75
CA ALA A 256 25.84 44.23 -14.85
C ALA A 256 24.94 43.70 -13.71
N SER A 257 24.54 44.50 -12.70
CA SER A 257 23.70 45.73 -12.65
C SER A 257 22.18 45.47 -12.71
N LYS A 258 21.47 45.68 -11.59
CA LYS A 258 20.57 46.84 -11.40
C LYS A 258 19.96 46.89 -9.98
N ARG A 259 20.13 48.05 -9.34
CA ARG A 259 19.36 48.57 -8.20
C ARG A 259 17.94 48.93 -8.64
N ALA A 260 16.97 48.74 -7.75
CA ALA A 260 15.72 49.50 -7.76
C ALA A 260 15.55 50.21 -6.40
N THR A 261 15.44 51.53 -6.48
CA THR A 261 15.32 52.49 -5.38
C THR A 261 13.88 52.62 -4.92
N ARG A 262 13.74 52.82 -3.61
CA ARG A 262 12.56 53.24 -2.86
C ARG A 262 12.33 54.75 -3.08
N ALA A 263 11.09 55.16 -3.33
CA ALA A 263 10.67 56.57 -3.25
C ALA A 263 9.56 56.70 -2.19
N LYS A 264 9.80 57.61 -1.24
CA LYS A 264 8.81 58.22 -0.35
C LYS A 264 8.25 59.45 -1.09
N GLN A 265 6.94 59.52 -1.22
CA GLN A 265 6.06 60.66 -0.87
C GLN A 265 4.62 60.23 -1.10
#